data_AF-A0A0C2Z332-F1
#
_entry.id   AF-A0A0C2Z332-F1
#
_cell.length_a   1.000
_cell.length_b   1.000
_cell.length_c   1.000
_cell.angle_alpha   90.00
_cell.angle_beta   90.00
_cell.angle_gamma   90.00
#
_symmetry.space_group_name_H-M   'P 1'
#
loop_
_entity.id
_entity.type
_entity.pdbx_description
1 polymer ?
#
loop_
_entity_poly.entity_id
_entity_poly.type
_entity_poly.pdbx_seq_one_letter_code
_entity_poly.pdbx_strand_id
1 'polypeptide(L)'
;MSQYGSTSVTIVGHSLGAAISLLDSIYLPLHLPEDTVFKTITYGLPRVGDKSFADYADANLHLTHINNKEDPIPTLPPTILGYVHPAGEVHIEDSGTWVSCPGQDNPSVDCSTGDATIPLDWSFENHYGPYNGIMIEC
;
A
#
# COMPACT_ATOMS: atom_id res chain seq x y z
N MET A 1 -17.25 -7.39 16.37
CA MET A 1 -17.10 -6.51 17.56
C MET A 1 -18.01 -6.95 18.70
N SER A 2 -19.31 -7.14 18.51
CA SER A 2 -20.25 -7.54 19.59
C SER A 2 -19.94 -8.88 20.29
N GLN A 3 -19.46 -9.89 19.55
CA GLN A 3 -19.17 -11.22 20.13
C GLN A 3 -17.92 -11.22 21.03
N TYR A 4 -16.90 -10.43 20.70
CA TYR A 4 -15.59 -10.46 21.35
C TYR A 4 -15.19 -9.14 22.03
N GLY A 5 -16.04 -8.13 21.99
CA GLY A 5 -15.75 -6.80 22.54
C GLY A 5 -14.58 -6.07 21.85
N SER A 6 -14.21 -6.45 20.62
CA SER A 6 -13.11 -5.79 19.90
C SER A 6 -13.46 -4.34 19.57
N THR A 7 -12.52 -3.44 19.82
CA THR A 7 -12.58 -2.00 19.47
C THR A 7 -11.57 -1.63 18.38
N SER A 8 -10.87 -2.61 17.81
CA SER A 8 -9.89 -2.37 16.75
C SER A 8 -10.18 -3.21 15.50
N VAL A 9 -9.93 -2.62 14.34
CA VAL A 9 -10.04 -3.26 13.03
C VAL A 9 -8.75 -3.03 12.26
N THR A 10 -8.09 -4.11 11.86
CA THR A 10 -6.96 -4.07 10.93
C THR A 10 -7.43 -4.53 9.57
N ILE A 11 -7.27 -3.68 8.56
CA ILE A 11 -7.63 -3.95 7.18
C ILE A 11 -6.35 -4.37 6.45
N VAL A 12 -6.39 -5.52 5.79
CA VAL A 12 -5.24 -6.07 5.07
C VAL A 12 -5.64 -6.55 3.69
N GLY A 13 -4.74 -6.34 2.73
CA GLY A 13 -4.96 -6.77 1.36
C GLY A 13 -3.66 -6.84 0.58
N HIS A 14 -3.65 -7.69 -0.43
CA HIS A 14 -2.57 -7.84 -1.39
C HIS A 14 -3.09 -7.59 -2.80
N SER A 15 -2.28 -7.02 -3.69
CA SER A 15 -2.63 -6.81 -5.09
C SER A 15 -3.91 -5.97 -5.28
N LEU A 16 -4.87 -6.44 -6.09
CA LEU A 16 -6.22 -5.85 -6.17
C LEU A 16 -6.88 -5.74 -4.78
N GLY A 17 -6.68 -6.71 -3.90
CA GLY A 17 -7.18 -6.68 -2.53
C GLY A 17 -6.56 -5.55 -1.69
N ALA A 18 -5.33 -5.13 -2.00
CA ALA A 18 -4.72 -3.94 -1.38
C ALA A 18 -5.47 -2.66 -1.78
N ALA A 19 -5.82 -2.51 -3.06
CA ALA A 19 -6.61 -1.38 -3.53
C ALA A 19 -7.99 -1.32 -2.85
N ILE A 20 -8.67 -2.47 -2.78
CA ILE A 20 -9.97 -2.58 -2.10
C ILE A 20 -9.83 -2.26 -0.61
N SER A 21 -8.77 -2.76 0.05
CA SER A 21 -8.49 -2.47 1.45
C SER A 21 -8.29 -0.98 1.72
N LEU A 22 -7.62 -0.27 0.82
CA LEU A 22 -7.47 1.19 0.93
C LEU A 22 -8.83 1.91 0.84
N LEU A 23 -9.72 1.47 -0.04
CA LEU A 23 -11.09 2.00 -0.12
C LEU A 23 -11.92 1.65 1.11
N ASP A 24 -11.80 0.42 1.62
CA ASP A 24 -12.47 -0.03 2.85
C ASP A 24 -11.99 0.76 4.08
N SER A 25 -10.76 1.25 4.06
CA SER A 25 -10.21 2.10 5.12
C SER A 25 -10.95 3.43 5.25
N ILE A 26 -11.60 3.88 4.17
CA ILE A 26 -12.44 5.08 4.16
C ILE A 26 -13.89 4.70 4.45
N TYR A 27 -14.35 3.57 3.91
CA TYR A 27 -15.75 3.15 4.01
C TYR A 27 -16.12 2.64 5.40
N LEU A 28 -15.32 1.75 5.99
CA LEU A 28 -15.66 1.09 7.26
C LEU A 28 -15.82 2.05 8.46
N PRO A 29 -15.01 3.12 8.62
CA PRO A 29 -15.22 4.11 9.67
C PRO A 29 -16.60 4.79 9.63
N LEU A 30 -17.25 4.85 8.47
CA LEU A 30 -18.60 5.43 8.32
C LEU A 30 -19.71 4.49 8.84
N HIS A 31 -19.39 3.21 9.06
CA HIS A 31 -20.36 2.16 9.35
C HIS A 31 -20.08 1.41 10.66
N LEU A 32 -18.98 1.72 11.34
CA LEU A 32 -18.59 1.13 12.61
C LEU A 32 -18.63 2.17 13.72
N PRO A 33 -18.67 1.75 15.00
CA PRO A 33 -18.68 2.68 16.14
C PRO A 33 -17.53 3.68 16.08
N GLU A 34 -17.79 4.94 16.47
CA GLU A 34 -16.81 6.04 16.41
C GLU A 34 -15.53 5.77 17.22
N ASP A 35 -15.61 4.95 18.26
CA ASP A 35 -14.49 4.53 19.11
C ASP A 35 -13.66 3.39 18.50
N THR A 36 -13.98 2.95 17.27
CA THR A 36 -13.23 1.91 16.56
C THR A 36 -11.89 2.45 16.07
N VAL A 37 -10.80 1.80 16.47
CA VAL A 37 -9.44 2.12 16.01
C VAL A 37 -9.14 1.35 14.73
N PHE A 38 -8.81 2.07 13.66
CA PHE A 38 -8.49 1.49 12.36
C PHE A 38 -6.99 1.55 12.06
N LYS A 39 -6.48 0.47 11.46
CA LYS A 39 -5.14 0.39 10.88
C LYS A 39 -5.22 -0.34 9.55
N THR A 40 -4.47 0.12 8.55
CA THR A 40 -4.44 -0.50 7.23
C THR A 40 -3.01 -0.90 6.87
N ILE A 41 -2.83 -2.18 6.51
CA ILE A 41 -1.55 -2.71 6.05
C ILE A 41 -1.78 -3.42 4.73
N THR A 42 -1.19 -2.91 3.66
CA THR A 42 -1.35 -3.49 2.33
C THR A 42 -0.02 -3.96 1.75
N TYR A 43 -0.08 -4.91 0.82
CA TYR A 43 1.08 -5.51 0.16
C TYR A 43 0.93 -5.39 -1.36
N GLY A 44 1.93 -4.84 -2.06
CA GLY A 44 1.85 -4.60 -3.50
C GLY A 44 0.64 -3.74 -3.87
N LEU A 45 0.48 -2.59 -3.20
CA LEU A 45 -0.66 -1.68 -3.37
C LEU A 45 -0.52 -0.95 -4.72
N PRO A 46 -1.42 -1.14 -5.71
CA PRO A 46 -1.44 -0.27 -6.88
C PRO A 46 -1.94 1.14 -6.50
N ARG A 47 -1.62 2.14 -7.32
CA ARG A 47 -2.21 3.49 -7.14
C ARG A 47 -3.73 3.40 -7.33
N VAL A 48 -4.47 4.09 -6.47
CA VAL A 48 -5.94 3.97 -6.42
C VAL A 48 -6.64 5.23 -6.89
N GLY A 49 -6.15 6.40 -6.51
CA GLY A 49 -6.81 7.68 -6.76
C GLY A 49 -5.84 8.76 -7.22
N ASP A 50 -6.39 9.95 -7.37
CA ASP A 50 -5.63 11.14 -7.73
C ASP A 50 -4.94 11.78 -6.52
N LYS A 51 -4.32 12.94 -6.74
CA LYS A 51 -3.68 13.72 -5.67
C LYS A 51 -4.64 14.07 -4.53
N SER A 52 -5.89 14.40 -4.84
CA SER A 52 -6.90 14.77 -3.83
C SER A 52 -7.24 13.57 -2.94
N PHE A 53 -7.34 12.39 -3.54
CA PHE A 53 -7.55 11.14 -2.83
C PHE A 53 -6.34 10.79 -1.93
N ALA A 54 -5.11 10.92 -2.44
CA ALA A 54 -3.90 10.67 -1.66
C ALA A 54 -3.80 11.63 -0.46
N ASP A 55 -4.08 12.92 -0.65
CA ASP A 55 -4.10 13.91 0.43
C ASP A 55 -5.17 13.62 1.48
N TYR A 56 -6.35 13.16 1.05
CA TYR A 56 -7.39 12.72 1.96
C TYR A 56 -6.95 11.50 2.77
N ALA A 57 -6.34 10.50 2.12
CA ALA A 57 -5.85 9.30 2.79
C ALA A 57 -4.80 9.66 3.85
N ASP A 58 -3.83 10.51 3.52
CA ASP A 58 -2.78 10.95 4.44
C ASP A 58 -3.32 11.69 5.67
N ALA A 59 -4.42 12.43 5.51
CA ALA A 59 -5.02 13.20 6.59
C ALA A 59 -5.94 12.36 7.51
N ASN A 60 -6.48 11.24 7.02
CA ASN A 60 -7.57 10.53 7.70
C ASN A 60 -7.27 9.07 8.05
N LEU A 61 -6.25 8.46 7.44
CA LEU A 61 -6.00 7.03 7.54
C LEU A 61 -4.65 6.73 8.20
N HIS A 62 -4.58 5.59 8.90
CA HIS A 62 -3.31 5.00 9.34
C HIS A 62 -2.90 3.91 8.36
N LEU A 63 -2.25 4.30 7.26
CA LEU A 63 -1.82 3.41 6.19
C LEU A 63 -0.35 3.04 6.29
N THR A 64 -0.04 1.77 6.08
CA THR A 64 1.29 1.29 5.70
C THR A 64 1.13 0.42 4.47
N HIS A 65 1.81 0.77 3.38
CA HIS A 65 1.79 -0.05 2.17
C HIS A 65 3.19 -0.56 1.88
N ILE A 66 3.31 -1.88 1.73
CA ILE A 66 4.57 -2.59 1.64
C ILE A 66 4.76 -3.04 0.20
N ASN A 67 5.82 -2.55 -0.44
CA ASN A 67 6.14 -2.84 -1.82
C ASN A 67 7.43 -3.65 -1.86
N ASN A 68 7.47 -4.70 -2.68
CA ASN A 68 8.60 -5.63 -2.69
C ASN A 68 9.39 -5.48 -3.97
N LYS A 69 10.64 -5.00 -3.86
CA LYS A 69 11.60 -4.90 -4.95
C LYS A 69 10.96 -4.28 -6.21
N GLU A 70 11.29 -4.80 -7.38
CA GLU A 70 10.78 -4.32 -8.65
C GLU A 70 9.39 -4.92 -9.00
N ASP A 71 8.50 -5.03 -8.01
CA ASP A 71 7.09 -5.33 -8.23
C ASP A 71 6.46 -4.23 -9.09
N PRO A 72 5.89 -4.56 -10.27
CA PRO A 72 5.27 -3.56 -11.13
C PRO A 72 3.96 -3.01 -10.56
N ILE A 73 3.25 -3.74 -9.69
CA ILE A 73 1.88 -3.39 -9.29
C ILE A 73 1.82 -2.02 -8.58
N PRO A 74 2.72 -1.69 -7.64
CA PRO A 74 2.76 -0.35 -7.04
C PRO A 74 3.05 0.78 -8.01
N THR A 75 3.65 0.50 -9.17
CA THR A 75 3.92 1.52 -10.20
C THR A 75 2.72 1.77 -11.12
N LEU A 76 1.61 1.07 -10.93
CA LEU A 76 0.42 1.13 -11.78
C LEU A 76 -0.82 1.55 -10.97
N PRO A 77 -1.77 2.30 -11.58
CA PRO A 77 -1.62 3.04 -12.84
C PRO A 77 -0.50 4.10 -12.76
N PRO A 78 0.11 4.49 -13.89
CA PRO A 78 1.22 5.43 -13.90
C PRO A 78 0.79 6.86 -13.54
N THR A 79 1.70 7.62 -12.95
CA THR A 79 1.47 9.01 -12.50
C THR A 79 1.09 9.97 -13.63
N ILE A 80 1.51 9.69 -14.88
CA ILE A 80 1.11 10.47 -16.06
C ILE A 80 -0.40 10.46 -16.33
N LEU A 81 -1.12 9.46 -15.81
CA LEU A 81 -2.58 9.41 -15.86
C LEU A 81 -3.25 10.13 -14.68
N GLY A 82 -2.47 10.80 -13.82
CA GLY A 82 -2.95 11.56 -12.68
C GLY A 82 -3.12 10.77 -11.39
N TYR A 83 -2.70 9.50 -11.37
CA TYR A 83 -2.75 8.64 -10.17
C TYR A 83 -1.58 8.94 -9.25
N VAL A 84 -1.84 8.97 -7.94
CA VAL A 84 -0.85 9.28 -6.91
C VAL A 84 -0.99 8.31 -5.74
N HIS A 85 0.13 7.83 -5.20
CA HIS A 85 0.14 7.04 -3.97
C HIS A 85 -0.03 7.93 -2.74
N PRO A 86 -0.81 7.51 -1.73
CA PRO A 86 -0.70 8.08 -0.39
C PRO A 86 0.67 7.82 0.22
N ALA A 87 1.04 8.60 1.24
CA ALA A 87 2.24 8.37 2.02
C ALA A 87 2.16 7.06 2.85
N GLY A 88 3.29 6.67 3.43
CA GLY A 88 3.38 5.47 4.28
C GLY A 88 3.93 4.23 3.58
N GLU A 89 4.70 4.43 2.51
CA GLU A 89 5.39 3.35 1.82
C GLU A 89 6.52 2.77 2.70
N VAL A 90 6.58 1.45 2.71
CA VAL A 90 7.74 0.68 3.15
C VAL A 90 8.19 -0.20 1.99
N HIS A 91 9.36 0.10 1.44
CA HIS A 91 9.92 -0.65 0.32
C HIS A 91 10.86 -1.74 0.83
N ILE A 92 10.79 -2.93 0.25
CA ILE A 92 11.75 -4.01 0.48
C ILE A 92 12.74 -3.95 -0.67
N GLU A 93 13.96 -3.51 -0.39
CA GLU A 93 15.02 -3.47 -1.38
C GLU A 93 15.45 -4.88 -1.80
N ASP A 94 16.22 -4.94 -2.87
CA ASP A 94 16.77 -6.17 -3.42
C ASP A 94 17.64 -6.95 -2.43
N SER A 95 18.27 -6.23 -1.51
CA SER A 95 19.04 -6.74 -0.37
C SER A 95 18.19 -7.44 0.71
N GLY A 96 16.86 -7.28 0.66
CA GLY A 96 15.91 -7.68 1.70
C GLY A 96 15.76 -6.65 2.84
N THR A 97 16.40 -5.49 2.73
CA THR A 97 16.27 -4.39 3.70
C THR A 97 14.93 -3.68 3.54
N TRP A 98 14.31 -3.31 4.66
CA TRP A 98 13.04 -2.60 4.67
C TRP A 98 13.31 -1.12 4.91
N VAL A 99 13.01 -0.28 3.93
CA VAL A 99 13.23 1.16 3.98
C VAL A 99 11.91 1.89 4.02
N SER A 100 11.85 2.95 4.84
CA SER A 100 10.69 3.82 4.87
C SER A 100 10.85 4.90 3.82
N CYS A 101 9.84 5.04 2.97
CA CYS A 101 9.80 5.97 1.86
C CYS A 101 8.89 7.15 2.24
N PRO A 102 9.47 8.29 2.67
CA PRO A 102 8.68 9.41 3.18
C PRO A 102 7.94 10.14 2.04
N GLY A 103 6.70 10.53 2.31
CA GLY A 103 5.86 11.29 1.39
C GLY A 103 5.14 10.42 0.36
N GLN A 104 4.50 11.09 -0.59
CA GLN A 104 3.78 10.48 -1.71
C GLN A 104 4.74 10.26 -2.88
N ASP A 105 4.66 9.10 -3.55
CA ASP A 105 5.44 8.75 -4.75
C ASP A 105 6.92 9.18 -4.67
N ASN A 106 7.62 8.73 -3.63
CA ASN A 106 9.01 9.15 -3.38
C ASN A 106 9.93 8.68 -4.53
N PRO A 107 10.64 9.60 -5.21
CA PRO A 107 11.44 9.26 -6.40
C PRO A 107 12.83 8.69 -6.06
N SER A 108 13.15 8.43 -4.79
CA SER A 108 14.40 7.76 -4.44
C SER A 108 14.49 6.40 -5.11
N VAL A 109 15.71 6.00 -5.51
CA VAL A 109 15.99 4.65 -6.03
C VAL A 109 15.75 3.56 -4.98
N ASP A 110 15.68 3.93 -3.70
CA ASP A 110 15.35 3.01 -2.61
C ASP A 110 13.82 2.82 -2.44
N CYS A 111 12.99 3.46 -3.26
CA CYS A 111 11.52 3.44 -3.16
C CYS A 111 10.91 2.94 -4.46
N SER A 112 9.74 2.31 -4.42
CA SER A 112 9.17 1.62 -5.58
C SER A 112 8.97 2.53 -6.80
N THR A 113 8.73 3.83 -6.58
CA THR A 113 8.56 4.82 -7.65
C THR A 113 9.87 5.12 -8.39
N GLY A 114 11.01 5.11 -7.69
CA GLY A 114 12.34 5.33 -8.28
C GLY A 114 13.10 4.05 -8.64
N ASP A 115 12.68 2.90 -8.10
CA ASP A 115 13.31 1.58 -8.31
C ASP A 115 12.73 0.85 -9.54
N ALA A 116 11.40 0.84 -9.72
CA ALA A 116 10.71 0.12 -10.79
C ALA A 116 10.27 1.04 -11.96
N THR A 117 11.16 1.94 -12.40
CA THR A 117 10.81 3.07 -13.29
C THR A 117 10.43 2.67 -14.72
N ILE A 118 10.99 1.59 -15.25
CA ILE A 118 10.71 1.12 -16.62
C ILE A 118 10.31 -0.35 -16.64
N PRO A 119 9.51 -0.79 -17.63
CA PRO A 119 9.07 -2.19 -17.73
C PRO A 119 10.19 -3.24 -17.84
N LEU A 120 11.43 -2.81 -18.13
CA LEU A 120 12.58 -3.71 -18.18
C LEU A 120 13.03 -4.17 -16.79
N ASP A 121 12.77 -3.37 -15.75
CA ASP A 121 13.15 -3.66 -14.37
C ASP A 121 12.13 -4.57 -13.68
N TRP A 122 10.92 -4.68 -14.24
CA TRP A 122 9.79 -5.33 -13.60
C TRP A 122 9.95 -6.85 -13.46
N SER A 123 9.65 -7.34 -12.27
CA SER A 123 9.46 -8.76 -12.00
C SER A 123 8.12 -9.00 -11.32
N PHE A 124 7.22 -9.69 -12.01
CA PHE A 124 5.94 -10.12 -11.41
C PHE A 124 6.13 -11.15 -10.30
N GLU A 125 7.27 -11.82 -10.22
CA GLU A 125 7.56 -12.73 -9.10
C GLU A 125 7.70 -11.96 -7.78
N ASN A 126 8.28 -10.75 -7.84
CA ASN A 126 8.42 -9.88 -6.67
C ASN A 126 7.05 -9.49 -6.10
N HIS A 127 6.00 -9.47 -6.91
CA HIS A 127 4.64 -9.21 -6.43
C HIS A 127 4.17 -10.23 -5.38
N TYR A 128 4.57 -11.50 -5.51
CA TYR A 128 4.21 -12.58 -4.60
C TYR A 128 5.09 -12.64 -3.35
N GLY A 129 6.15 -11.81 -3.26
CA GLY A 129 7.04 -11.71 -2.12
C GLY A 129 8.48 -12.18 -2.42
N PRO A 130 9.26 -12.54 -1.39
CA PRO A 130 8.84 -12.73 0.00
C PRO A 130 8.62 -11.42 0.75
N TYR A 131 7.48 -11.29 1.42
CA TYR A 131 7.24 -10.25 2.43
C TYR A 131 7.64 -10.78 3.81
N ASN A 132 8.85 -10.46 4.26
CA ASN A 132 9.42 -10.96 5.52
C ASN A 132 9.47 -12.49 5.58
N GLY A 133 9.91 -13.11 4.47
CA GLY A 133 10.01 -14.57 4.34
C GLY A 133 8.71 -15.29 4.01
N ILE A 134 7.59 -14.56 3.88
CA ILE A 134 6.28 -15.13 3.54
C ILE A 134 5.96 -14.84 2.08
N MET A 135 5.64 -15.89 1.32
CA MET A 135 5.08 -15.77 -0.03
C MET A 135 3.56 -15.61 0.07
N ILE A 136 3.00 -14.67 -0.69
CA ILE A 136 1.57 -14.45 -0.85
C ILE A 136 1.22 -14.91 -2.27
N GLU A 137 0.92 -16.19 -2.42
CA GLU A 137 0.49 -16.80 -3.68
C GLU A 137 -1.03 -16.71 -3.84
N CYS A 138 -1.50 -16.52 -5.08
CA CYS A 138 -2.92 -16.46 -5.45
C CYS A 138 -3.39 -17.75 -6.12
#